data_AF-A0A553RDC3-F1
#
_entry.id   AF-A0A553RDC3-F1
#
_cell.length_a   1.000
_cell.length_b   1.000
_cell.length_c   1.000
_cell.angle_alpha   90.00
_cell.angle_beta   90.00
_cell.angle_gamma   90.00
#
_symmetry.space_group_name_H-M   'P 1'
#
loop_
_entity.id
_entity.type
_entity.pdbx_description
1 polymer ?
#
loop_
_entity_poly.entity_id
_entity_poly.type
_entity_poly.pdbx_seq_one_letter_code
_entity_poly.pdbx_strand_id
1 'polypeptide(L)' 'MKVTVNFGETRVVVPCKDSWMVRDLIDQATQRFKKIVEQDGEFLVRTHHVEYVEGGILDPDDMLTDLVEDKEK' A
#
# COMPACT_ATOMS: atom_id res chain seq x y z
N MET A 1 1.93 4.99 -12.62
CA MET A 1 1.28 5.24 -11.33
C MET A 1 2.17 4.88 -10.14
N LYS A 2 2.24 5.77 -9.15
CA LYS A 2 2.86 5.51 -7.84
C LYS A 2 1.86 5.79 -6.72
N VAL A 3 1.80 4.93 -5.73
CA VAL A 3 0.88 5.05 -4.59
C VAL A 3 1.69 5.14 -3.30
N THR A 4 1.32 6.07 -2.43
CA THR A 4 1.91 6.19 -1.09
C THR A 4 0.98 5.51 -0.09
N VAL A 5 1.49 4.49 0.61
CA VAL A 5 0.79 3.77 1.67
C VAL A 5 1.40 4.17 3.01
N ASN A 6 0.57 4.55 3.98
CA ASN A 6 1.00 4.95 5.31
C ASN A 6 0.84 3.78 6.29
N PHE A 7 1.94 3.33 6.89
CA PHE A 7 1.97 2.39 8.01
C PHE A 7 2.25 3.18 9.30
N GLY A 8 1.20 3.69 9.93
CA GLY A 8 1.36 4.63 11.05
C GLY A 8 2.11 5.89 10.59
N GLU A 9 3.28 6.15 11.17
CA GLU A 9 4.13 7.28 10.81
C GLU A 9 5.04 7.00 9.59
N THR A 10 5.23 5.73 9.22
CA THR A 10 6.09 5.35 8.11
C THR A 10 5.34 5.43 6.79
N ARG A 11 5.89 6.19 5.83
CA ARG A 11 5.32 6.30 4.48
C ARG A 11 6.09 5.43 3.50
N VAL A 12 5.40 4.56 2.78
CA VAL A 12 5.98 3.65 1.78
C VAL A 12 5.44 4.02 0.41
N VAL A 13 6.34 4.40 -0.50
CA VAL A 13 5.99 4.64 -1.90
C VAL A 13 6.10 3.33 -2.67
N VAL A 14 5.00 2.93 -3.31
CA VAL A 14 4.91 1.71 -4.11
C VAL A 14 4.73 2.09 -5.58
N PRO A 15 5.71 1.78 -6.45
CA PRO A 15 5.49 1.87 -7.89
C PRO A 15 4.52 0.77 -8.30
N CYS A 16 3.39 1.17 -8.88
CA CYS A 16 2.32 0.27 -9.27
C CYS A 16 2.37 0.00 -10.77
N LYS A 17 2.03 -1.23 -11.15
CA LYS A 17 1.88 -1.60 -12.56
C LYS A 17 0.43 -1.44 -12.99
N ASP A 18 0.23 -1.30 -14.28
CA ASP A 18 -1.12 -1.36 -14.86
C ASP A 18 -1.74 -2.71 -14.50
N SER A 19 -3.05 -2.71 -14.23
CA SER A 19 -3.85 -3.90 -13.85
C SER A 19 -3.57 -4.54 -12.48
N TRP A 20 -2.93 -3.82 -11.54
CA TRP A 20 -2.88 -4.28 -10.15
C TRP A 20 -4.22 -4.17 -9.43
N MET A 21 -4.49 -5.16 -8.58
CA MET A 21 -5.57 -5.11 -7.60
C MET A 21 -5.06 -4.49 -6.29
N VAL A 22 -5.98 -4.09 -5.41
CA VAL A 22 -5.65 -3.58 -4.07
C VAL A 22 -4.82 -4.60 -3.27
N ARG A 23 -5.08 -5.91 -3.41
CA ARG A 23 -4.24 -6.95 -2.78
C ARG A 23 -2.77 -6.90 -3.21
N ASP A 24 -2.50 -6.61 -4.49
CA ASP A 24 -1.12 -6.51 -4.99
C ASP A 24 -0.41 -5.31 -4.37
N LEU A 25 -1.13 -4.18 -4.21
CA LEU A 25 -0.64 -3.02 -3.48
C LEU A 25 -0.35 -3.37 -2.01
N ILE A 26 -1.26 -4.06 -1.33
CA ILE A 26 -1.10 -4.49 0.07
C ILE A 26 0.16 -5.31 0.23
N ASP A 27 0.35 -6.35 -0.59
CA ASP A 27 1.51 -7.23 -0.50
C ASP A 27 2.81 -6.47 -0.74
N GLN A 28 2.83 -5.63 -1.77
CA GLN A 28 4.01 -4.85 -2.16
C GLN A 28 4.36 -3.76 -1.16
N ALA A 29 3.36 -3.13 -0.55
CA ALA A 29 3.53 -2.15 0.53
C ALA A 29 4.05 -2.85 1.80
N THR A 30 3.43 -3.97 2.18
CA THR A 30 3.77 -4.76 3.36
C THR A 30 5.20 -5.29 3.28
N GLN A 31 5.62 -5.84 2.14
CA GLN A 31 6.99 -6.32 1.95
C GLN A 31 8.03 -5.20 2.07
N ARG A 32 7.73 -4.01 1.52
CA ARG A 32 8.62 -2.84 1.63
C ARG A 32 8.69 -2.32 3.06
N PHE A 33 7.55 -2.21 3.73
CA PHE A 33 7.50 -1.82 5.14
C PHE A 33 8.27 -2.81 6.01
N LYS A 34 8.08 -4.13 5.79
CA LYS A 34 8.82 -5.18 6.49
C LYS A 34 10.32 -5.00 6.35
N LYS A 35 10.84 -4.70 5.15
CA LYS A 35 12.27 -4.43 4.94
C LYS A 35 12.78 -3.19 5.66
N ILE A 36 11.94 -2.18 5.86
CA ILE A 36 12.30 -0.98 6.62
C ILE A 36 12.40 -1.34 8.10
N VAL A 37 11.38 -1.98 8.67
CA VAL A 37 11.39 -2.34 10.09
C VAL A 37 12.36 -3.48 10.41
N GLU A 38 12.65 -4.38 9.47
CA GLU A 38 13.67 -5.43 9.62
C GLU A 38 15.07 -4.86 9.87
N GLN A 39 15.36 -3.65 9.39
CA GLN A 39 16.61 -2.95 9.71
C GLN A 39 16.67 -2.51 11.18
N ASP A 40 15.51 -2.31 11.81
CA ASP A 40 15.36 -1.91 13.21
C ASP A 40 15.20 -3.11 14.16
N GLY A 41 15.07 -4.34 13.65
CA GLY A 41 14.91 -5.58 14.42
C GLY A 41 14.00 -6.63 13.75
N GLU A 42 13.80 -7.81 14.36
CA GLU A 42 12.80 -8.78 13.86
C GLU A 42 11.38 -8.35 14.24
N PHE A 43 10.56 -8.02 13.24
CA PHE A 43 9.15 -7.67 13.42
C PHE A 43 8.22 -8.55 12.60
N LEU A 44 7.07 -8.90 13.19
CA LEU A 44 5.97 -9.54 12.49
C LEU A 44 4.98 -8.46 12.02
N VAL A 45 4.78 -8.36 10.71
CA VAL A 45 3.85 -7.41 10.09
C VAL A 45 2.66 -8.18 9.54
N ARG A 46 1.44 -7.76 9.93
CA ARG A 46 0.18 -8.28 9.39
C ARG A 46 -0.73 -7.11 9.02
N THR A 47 -1.08 -7.02 7.75
CA THR A 47 -2.02 -6.00 7.24
C THR A 47 -3.44 -6.55 7.38
N HIS A 48 -4.32 -5.78 8.03
CA HIS A 48 -5.72 -6.16 8.26
C HIS A 48 -6.66 -5.61 7.18
N HIS A 49 -6.53 -4.32 6.91
CA HIS A 49 -7.27 -3.61 5.87
C HIS A 49 -6.41 -2.42 5.40
N VAL A 50 -6.81 -1.80 4.29
CA VAL A 50 -6.25 -0.53 3.83
C VAL A 50 -7.40 0.45 3.68
N GLU A 51 -7.19 1.70 4.05
CA GLU A 51 -8.21 2.76 3.97
C GLU A 51 -7.73 3.93 3.13
N TYR A 52 -8.67 4.67 2.57
CA TYR A 52 -8.40 6.00 2.04
C TYR A 52 -8.02 6.97 3.16
N VAL A 53 -7.28 8.03 2.81
CA VAL A 53 -6.90 9.10 3.76
C VAL A 53 -8.12 9.79 4.37
N GLU A 54 -9.22 9.90 3.60
CA GLU A 54 -10.48 10.50 4.03
C GLU A 54 -11.40 9.51 4.75
N GLY A 55 -10.94 8.27 4.95
CA GLY A 55 -11.71 7.15 5.49
C GLY A 55 -12.37 6.30 4.41
N GLY A 56 -12.72 5.06 4.77
CA GLY A 56 -13.31 4.07 3.87
C GLY A 56 -12.32 2.96 3.51
N ILE A 57 -12.76 1.71 3.66
CA ILE A 57 -11.95 0.51 3.43
C ILE A 57 -11.89 0.20 1.93
N LEU A 58 -10.70 -0.10 1.44
CA LEU A 58 -10.46 -0.62 0.09
C LEU A 58 -10.62 -2.14 0.08
N ASP A 59 -11.44 -2.66 -0.84
CA ASP A 59 -11.60 -4.10 -1.01
C ASP A 59 -10.35 -4.68 -1.71
N PRO A 60 -9.71 -5.73 -1.18
CA PRO A 60 -8.55 -6.37 -1.81
C PRO A 60 -8.76 -6.84 -3.25
N ASP A 61 -10.00 -7.13 -3.65
CA ASP A 61 -10.34 -7.63 -4.99
C ASP A 61 -10.64 -6.51 -6.01
N ASP A 62 -10.67 -5.24 -5.58
CA ASP A 62 -10.89 -4.10 -6.46
C ASP A 62 -9.64 -3.77 -7.29
N MET A 63 -9.89 -3.22 -8.49
CA MET A 63 -8.83 -2.75 -9.37
C MET A 63 -8.26 -1.42 -8.87
N LEU A 64 -6.95 -1.37 -8.68
CA LEU A 64 -6.28 -0.19 -8.12
C LEU A 64 -6.43 1.05 -9.03
N THR A 65 -6.47 0.85 -10.34
CA THR A 65 -6.62 1.91 -11.34
C THR A 65 -7.96 2.62 -11.27
N ASP A 66 -9.00 1.96 -10.77
CA ASP A 66 -10.35 2.52 -10.67
C ASP A 66 -10.51 3.35 -9.40
N LEU A 67 -9.58 3.19 -8.44
CA LEU A 67 -9.63 3.73 -7.10
C LEU A 67 -8.60 4.84 -6.86
N VAL A 68 -7.51 4.83 -7.62
CA VAL A 68 -6.41 5.78 -7.47
C VAL A 68 -6.14 6.49 -8.79
N GLU A 69 -6.37 7.79 -8.81
CA GLU A 69 -5.98 8.64 -9.94
C GLU A 69 -4.50 9.01 -9.84
N ASP A 70 -3.78 8.91 -10.97
CA ASP A 70 -2.40 9.39 -11.04
C ASP A 70 -2.39 10.92 -10.86
N LYS A 71 -1.80 11.39 -9.75
CA LYS A 71 -1.65 12.83 -9.48
C LYS A 71 -0.50 13.46 -10.27
N GLU A 72 0.16 12.75 -11.18
CA GLU A 72 1.12 13.35 -12.11
C GLU A 72 0.39 14.01 -13.31
N LYS A 73 0.00 15.27 -13.13
CA LYS A 73 -0.13 16.26 -14.21
C LYS A 73 0.98 17.29 -14.09
#